data_AF-A0A183P3K0-F1
#
_entry.id   AF-A0A183P3K0-F1
#
_cell.length_a   1.000
_cell.length_b   1.000
_cell.length_c   1.000
_cell.angle_alpha   90.00
_cell.angle_beta   90.00
_cell.angle_gamma   90.00
#
_symmetry.space_group_name_H-M   'P 1'
#
loop_
_entity.id
_entity.type
_entity.pdbx_description
1 polymer ?
#
loop_
_entity_poly.entity_id
_entity_poly.type
_entity_poly.pdbx_seq_one_letter_code
_entity_poly.pdbx_strand_id
1 'polypeptide(L)'
;MNKKTGIKNSRTRTKKVKAQAEYTEAKKKVKSIRHDKQKYMEDLATTAKKAKRQPYDTAKKLTRKYSKPERLVKDTEGRQPPRLKNRWVEYFEELLNRPAPLNPLNIEAVYRDDTPPTTEEIRLAIR
;
A
#
# COMPACT_ATOMS: atom_id res chain seq x y z
N MET A 1 10.79 -24.64 73.47
CA MET A 1 10.60 -25.18 72.09
C MET A 1 10.27 -24.09 71.04
N ASN A 2 11.00 -22.98 70.99
CA ASN A 2 10.52 -21.72 70.38
C ASN A 2 11.50 -21.13 69.35
N LYS A 3 12.75 -21.62 69.27
CA LYS A 3 13.75 -21.17 68.28
C LYS A 3 13.40 -21.59 66.85
N LYS A 4 12.82 -22.79 66.64
CA LYS A 4 12.45 -23.30 65.31
C LYS A 4 11.34 -22.47 64.65
N THR A 5 10.37 -21.99 65.43
CA THR A 5 9.22 -21.20 64.96
C THR A 5 9.64 -19.79 64.50
N GLY A 6 10.57 -19.14 65.22
CA GLY A 6 11.13 -17.85 64.83
C GLY A 6 11.91 -17.90 63.51
N ILE A 7 12.73 -18.95 63.31
CA ILE A 7 13.53 -19.14 62.09
C ILE A 7 12.64 -19.39 60.85
N LYS A 8 11.52 -20.11 61.01
CA LYS A 8 10.57 -20.33 59.93
C LYS A 8 9.92 -19.02 59.47
N ASN A 9 9.53 -18.16 60.42
CA ASN A 9 8.88 -16.88 60.13
C ASN A 9 9.85 -15.94 59.39
N SER A 10 11.08 -15.79 59.87
CA SER A 10 12.07 -14.90 59.24
C SER A 10 12.34 -15.30 57.79
N ARG A 11 12.50 -16.61 57.50
CA ARG A 11 12.65 -17.13 56.13
C ARG A 11 11.45 -16.78 55.25
N THR A 12 10.22 -16.90 55.76
CA THR A 12 9.01 -16.55 55.00
C THR A 12 8.93 -15.05 54.72
N ARG A 13 9.32 -14.19 55.67
CA ARG A 13 9.33 -12.73 55.46
C ARG A 13 10.33 -12.33 54.38
N THR A 14 11.54 -12.91 54.39
CA THR A 14 12.56 -12.65 53.36
C THR A 14 12.10 -13.07 51.98
N LYS A 15 11.44 -14.23 51.85
CA LYS A 15 10.88 -14.68 50.56
C LYS A 15 9.82 -13.72 50.02
N LYS A 16 8.93 -13.20 50.88
CA LYS A 16 7.92 -12.21 50.50
C LYS A 16 8.55 -10.91 50.00
N VAL A 17 9.58 -10.40 50.69
CA VAL A 17 10.29 -9.18 50.28
C VAL A 17 10.98 -9.35 48.93
N LYS A 18 11.63 -10.50 48.70
CA LYS A 18 12.25 -10.81 47.39
C LYS A 18 11.23 -10.86 46.26
N ALA A 19 10.13 -11.59 46.45
CA ALA A 19 9.06 -11.66 45.45
C ALA A 19 8.44 -10.27 45.16
N GLN A 20 8.30 -9.43 46.18
CA GLN A 20 7.81 -8.06 46.00
C GLN A 20 8.81 -7.21 45.18
N ALA A 21 10.11 -7.32 45.45
CA ALA A 21 11.14 -6.63 44.68
C ALA A 21 11.13 -7.07 43.20
N GLU A 22 11.12 -8.38 42.93
CA GLU A 22 11.04 -8.94 41.58
C GLU A 22 9.77 -8.45 40.84
N TYR A 23 8.62 -8.44 41.51
CA TYR A 23 7.37 -7.93 40.94
C TYR A 23 7.50 -6.44 40.55
N THR A 24 8.13 -5.62 41.39
CA THR A 24 8.32 -4.19 41.06
C THR A 24 9.26 -3.98 39.87
N GLU A 25 10.31 -4.80 39.74
CA GLU A 25 11.23 -4.74 38.60
C GLU A 25 10.55 -5.18 37.30
N ALA A 26 9.83 -6.30 37.34
CA ALA A 26 9.07 -6.80 36.19
C ALA A 26 8.02 -5.79 35.72
N LYS A 27 7.31 -5.15 36.65
CA LYS A 27 6.33 -4.09 36.35
C LYS A 27 6.97 -2.89 35.65
N LYS A 28 8.20 -2.50 36.02
CA LYS A 28 8.94 -1.44 35.33
C LYS A 28 9.29 -1.85 33.90
N LYS A 29 9.79 -3.07 33.69
CA LYS A 29 10.13 -3.60 32.35
C LYS A 29 8.90 -3.63 31.43
N VAL A 30 7.76 -4.10 31.93
CA VAL A 30 6.49 -4.12 31.17
C VAL A 30 6.06 -2.71 30.73
N LYS A 31 6.26 -1.69 31.59
CA LYS A 31 5.96 -0.30 31.22
C LYS A 31 6.85 0.20 30.07
N SER A 32 8.14 -0.14 30.09
CA SER A 32 9.07 0.22 28.99
C SER A 32 8.62 -0.42 27.68
N ILE A 33 8.41 -1.74 27.67
CA ILE A 33 7.99 -2.49 26.47
C ILE A 33 6.69 -1.92 25.89
N ARG A 34 5.74 -1.55 26.76
CA ARG A 34 4.49 -0.92 26.32
C ARG A 34 4.75 0.41 25.62
N HIS A 35 5.65 1.23 26.16
CA HIS A 35 5.97 2.52 25.59
C HIS A 35 6.70 2.39 24.25
N ASP A 36 7.67 1.49 24.15
CA ASP A 36 8.42 1.23 22.91
C ASP A 36 7.48 0.73 21.80
N LYS A 37 6.56 -0.18 22.13
CA LYS A 37 5.52 -0.64 21.20
C LYS A 37 4.63 0.50 20.72
N GLN A 38 4.24 1.41 21.61
CA GLN A 38 3.41 2.55 21.25
C GLN A 38 4.14 3.49 20.28
N LYS A 39 5.41 3.81 20.55
CA LYS A 39 6.24 4.62 19.64
C LYS A 39 6.35 3.98 18.25
N TYR A 40 6.66 2.70 18.21
CA TYR A 40 6.76 1.96 16.94
C TYR A 40 5.45 2.01 16.13
N MET A 41 4.30 1.84 16.79
CA MET A 41 3.00 1.95 16.12
C MET A 41 2.70 3.35 15.59
N GLU A 42 3.11 4.40 16.31
CA GLU A 42 2.95 5.79 15.88
C GLU A 42 3.81 6.12 14.65
N ASP A 43 5.05 5.64 14.61
CA ASP A 43 5.95 5.79 13.45
C ASP A 43 5.41 5.06 12.21
N LEU A 44 4.87 3.86 12.39
CA LEU A 44 4.17 3.14 11.31
C LEU A 44 2.96 3.91 10.81
N ALA A 45 2.13 4.44 11.72
CA ALA A 45 0.93 5.19 11.36
C ALA A 45 1.27 6.48 10.61
N THR A 46 2.28 7.23 11.06
CA THR A 46 2.74 8.46 10.40
C THR A 46 3.34 8.17 9.02
N THR A 47 4.11 7.08 8.89
CA THR A 47 4.66 6.62 7.60
C THR A 47 3.55 6.24 6.63
N ALA A 48 2.57 5.45 7.07
CA ALA A 48 1.41 5.08 6.24
C ALA A 48 0.59 6.31 5.81
N LYS A 49 0.40 7.28 6.71
CA LYS A 49 -0.29 8.55 6.38
C LYS A 49 0.48 9.37 5.34
N LYS A 50 1.80 9.45 5.43
CA LYS A 50 2.65 10.12 4.43
C LYS A 50 2.57 9.40 3.08
N ALA A 51 2.67 8.07 3.07
CA ALA A 51 2.58 7.25 1.86
C ALA A 51 1.22 7.40 1.15
N LYS A 52 0.12 7.62 1.87
CA LYS A 52 -1.19 7.91 1.28
C LYS A 52 -1.36 9.36 0.81
N ARG A 53 -0.73 10.34 1.48
CA ARG A 53 -0.83 11.76 1.11
C ARG A 53 -0.08 12.11 -0.17
N GLN A 54 1.13 11.59 -0.36
CA GLN A 54 1.96 11.83 -1.56
C GLN A 54 1.21 11.56 -2.88
N PRO A 55 0.54 10.41 -3.09
CA PRO A 55 -0.21 10.16 -4.32
C PRO A 55 -1.45 11.05 -4.44
N TYR A 56 -2.15 11.36 -3.34
CA TYR A 56 -3.31 12.27 -3.38
C TYR A 56 -2.92 13.70 -3.78
N ASP A 57 -1.86 14.24 -3.17
CA ASP A 57 -1.36 15.58 -3.47
C ASP A 57 -0.81 15.67 -4.89
N THR A 58 -0.14 14.62 -5.37
CA THR A 58 0.36 14.52 -6.75
C THR A 58 -0.78 14.42 -7.76
N ALA A 59 -1.76 13.55 -7.52
CA ALA A 59 -2.94 13.42 -8.38
C ALA A 59 -3.70 14.75 -8.48
N LYS A 60 -3.96 15.42 -7.35
CA LYS A 60 -4.60 16.75 -7.32
C LYS A 60 -3.82 17.80 -8.13
N LYS A 61 -2.49 17.80 -8.05
CA LYS A 61 -1.63 18.70 -8.84
C LYS A 61 -1.71 18.41 -10.34
N LEU A 62 -1.73 17.14 -10.74
CA LEU A 62 -1.90 16.75 -12.15
C LEU A 62 -3.29 17.13 -12.66
N THR A 63 -4.36 16.80 -11.93
CA THR A 63 -5.73 17.17 -12.33
C THR A 63 -5.87 18.69 -12.49
N ARG A 64 -5.27 19.50 -11.62
CA ARG A 64 -5.26 20.97 -11.75
C ARG A 64 -4.51 21.44 -13.00
N LYS A 65 -3.41 20.78 -13.40
CA LYS A 65 -2.63 21.11 -14.61
C LYS A 65 -3.39 20.78 -15.90
N TYR A 66 -4.15 19.69 -15.93
CA TYR A 66 -4.87 19.23 -17.13
C TYR A 66 -6.33 19.72 -17.21
N SER A 67 -6.89 20.26 -16.13
CA SER A 67 -8.25 20.82 -16.11
C SER A 67 -8.42 22.09 -16.95
N LYS A 68 -7.34 22.70 -17.46
CA LYS A 68 -7.39 23.80 -18.41
C LYS A 68 -6.27 23.68 -19.45
N PRO A 69 -6.51 23.19 -20.68
CA PRO A 69 -5.76 23.66 -21.82
C PRO A 69 -6.25 25.08 -22.12
N GLU A 70 -5.69 26.07 -21.41
CA GLU A 70 -6.04 27.50 -21.59
C GLU A 70 -5.53 28.07 -22.93
N ARG A 71 -4.80 27.28 -23.72
CA ARG A 71 -4.43 27.65 -25.09
C ARG A 71 -4.67 26.46 -26.01
N LEU A 72 -5.89 26.38 -26.54
CA LEU A 72 -6.07 25.91 -27.91
C LEU A 72 -5.06 26.70 -28.75
N VAL A 73 -4.13 26.01 -29.41
CA VAL A 73 -3.25 26.61 -30.40
C VAL A 73 -4.16 27.21 -31.47
N LYS A 74 -4.33 28.54 -31.42
CA LYS A 74 -4.99 29.29 -32.47
C LYS A 74 -4.03 29.28 -33.66
N ASP A 75 -4.52 28.85 -34.81
CA ASP A 75 -3.87 29.16 -36.08
C ASP A 75 -3.93 30.68 -36.31
N THR A 76 -3.12 31.17 -37.25
CA THR A 76 -2.91 32.58 -37.55
C THR A 76 -4.17 33.32 -38.03
N GLU A 77 -5.31 32.64 -38.19
CA GLU A 77 -6.58 33.21 -38.65
C GLU A 77 -7.63 33.37 -37.54
N GLY A 78 -7.30 33.02 -36.28
CA GLY A 78 -8.20 33.25 -35.14
C GLY A 78 -9.49 32.43 -35.17
N ARG A 79 -9.60 31.44 -36.06
CA ARG A 79 -10.75 30.54 -36.14
C ARG A 79 -10.44 29.26 -35.37
N GLN A 80 -11.20 28.98 -34.31
CA GLN A 80 -11.14 27.65 -33.70
C GLN A 80 -11.54 26.62 -34.76
N PRO A 81 -10.76 25.57 -35.06
CA PRO A 81 -11.23 24.53 -35.95
C PRO A 81 -12.37 23.77 -35.24
N PRO A 82 -13.64 23.85 -35.72
CA PRO A 82 -14.74 23.08 -35.13
C PRO A 82 -14.65 21.59 -35.48
N ARG A 83 -13.60 21.19 -36.19
CA ARG A 83 -13.51 19.92 -36.92
C ARG A 83 -13.24 18.72 -36.03
N LEU A 84 -12.58 18.87 -34.87
CA LEU A 84 -12.27 17.72 -34.03
C LEU A 84 -13.51 17.16 -33.34
N LYS A 85 -14.34 18.00 -32.71
CA LYS A 85 -15.57 17.53 -32.04
C LYS A 85 -16.53 16.89 -33.03
N ASN A 86 -16.72 17.51 -34.19
CA ASN A 86 -17.64 17.01 -35.21
C ASN A 86 -17.13 15.70 -35.83
N ARG A 87 -15.81 15.57 -36.04
CA ARG A 87 -15.20 14.33 -36.52
C ARG A 87 -15.26 13.19 -35.49
N TRP A 88 -15.20 13.51 -34.20
CA TRP A 88 -15.44 12.51 -33.14
C TRP A 88 -16.89 12.03 -33.14
N VAL A 89 -17.86 12.94 -33.30
CA VAL A 89 -19.28 12.58 -33.37
C VAL A 89 -19.55 11.66 -34.58
N GLU A 90 -19.04 12.02 -35.76
CA GLU A 90 -19.16 11.20 -36.97
C GLU A 90 -18.53 9.81 -36.80
N TYR A 91 -17.32 9.74 -36.23
CA TYR A 91 -16.64 8.47 -35.98
C TYR A 91 -17.40 7.56 -35.00
N PHE A 92 -18.00 8.13 -33.95
CA PHE A 92 -18.80 7.37 -33.00
C PHE A 92 -20.13 6.91 -33.59
N GLU A 93 -20.80 7.74 -34.40
CA GLU A 93 -22.00 7.33 -35.12
C GLU A 93 -21.71 6.22 -36.13
N GLU A 94 -20.59 6.30 -36.87
CA GLU A 94 -20.17 5.23 -37.79
C GLU A 94 -19.87 3.93 -37.05
N LEU A 95 -19.20 3.99 -35.89
CA LEU A 95 -18.91 2.81 -35.08
C LEU A 95 -20.17 2.14 -34.52
N LEU A 96 -21.14 2.92 -34.04
CA LEU A 96 -22.38 2.41 -33.46
C LEU A 96 -23.37 1.87 -34.51
N ASN A 97 -23.32 2.40 -35.74
CA ASN A 97 -24.14 1.94 -36.85
C ASN A 97 -23.47 0.85 -37.71
N ARG A 98 -22.20 0.50 -37.44
CA ARG A 98 -21.48 -0.54 -38.17
C ARG A 98 -22.07 -1.92 -37.84
N PRO A 99 -22.60 -2.66 -38.83
CA PRO A 99 -23.10 -4.01 -38.60
C PRO A 99 -21.95 -4.93 -38.16
N ALA A 100 -22.26 -5.91 -37.31
CA ALA A 100 -21.28 -6.88 -36.82
C ALA A 100 -20.54 -7.51 -38.01
N PRO A 101 -19.19 -7.50 -38.02
CA PRO A 101 -18.43 -8.08 -39.12
C PRO A 101 -18.77 -9.57 -39.23
N LEU A 102 -19.22 -9.99 -40.43
CA LEU A 102 -19.82 -11.30 -40.68
C LEU A 102 -18.78 -12.44 -40.73
N ASN A 103 -17.49 -12.11 -40.68
CA ASN A 103 -16.43 -13.10 -40.69
C ASN A 103 -16.00 -13.35 -39.24
N PRO A 104 -16.18 -14.58 -38.70
CA PRO A 104 -15.46 -14.95 -37.49
C PRO A 104 -13.97 -14.80 -37.77
N LEU A 105 -13.31 -14.05 -36.89
CA LEU A 105 -11.87 -13.85 -36.90
C LEU A 105 -11.23 -15.23 -36.73
N ASN A 106 -10.78 -15.84 -37.83
CA ASN A 106 -10.06 -17.11 -37.82
C ASN A 106 -8.65 -16.86 -37.28
N ILE A 107 -8.56 -16.67 -35.96
CA ILE A 107 -7.31 -16.74 -35.23
C ILE A 107 -7.02 -18.23 -35.10
N GLU A 108 -6.08 -18.73 -35.89
CA GLU A 108 -5.41 -19.99 -35.58
C GLU A 108 -4.80 -19.80 -34.19
N ALA A 109 -5.47 -20.38 -33.19
CA ALA A 109 -4.98 -20.42 -31.83
C ALA A 109 -3.75 -21.34 -31.84
N VAL A 110 -2.58 -20.76 -32.16
CA VAL A 110 -1.30 -21.33 -31.77
C VAL A 110 -1.36 -21.37 -30.26
N TYR A 111 -1.71 -22.54 -29.73
CA TYR A 111 -1.64 -22.86 -28.32
C TYR A 111 -0.18 -22.62 -27.92
N ARG A 112 0.10 -21.44 -27.37
CA ARG A 112 1.36 -21.23 -26.68
C ARG A 112 1.23 -22.07 -25.43
N ASP A 113 2.08 -23.08 -25.38
CA ASP A 113 2.22 -23.95 -24.23
C ASP A 113 2.71 -23.06 -23.08
N ASP A 114 1.76 -22.59 -22.25
CA ASP A 114 1.99 -21.84 -21.01
C ASP A 114 2.62 -22.77 -19.97
N THR A 115 3.75 -23.39 -20.33
CA THR A 115 4.56 -24.15 -19.39
C THR A 115 5.35 -23.16 -18.54
N PRO A 116 5.12 -23.12 -17.22
CA PRO A 116 5.87 -22.24 -16.34
C PRO A 116 7.35 -22.67 -16.34
N PRO A 117 8.28 -21.70 -16.38
CA PRO A 117 9.71 -22.00 -16.42
C PRO A 117 10.14 -22.75 -15.16
N THR A 118 11.08 -23.67 -15.33
CA THR A 118 11.56 -24.50 -14.24
C THR A 118 12.47 -23.72 -13.29
N THR A 119 12.48 -24.08 -12.02
CA THR A 119 13.23 -23.37 -10.96
C THR A 119 14.74 -23.25 -11.27
N GLU A 120 15.30 -24.20 -12.03
CA GLU A 120 16.71 -24.18 -12.44
C GLU A 120 17.00 -23.12 -13.52
N GLU A 121 16.07 -22.90 -14.48
CA GLU A 121 16.20 -21.83 -15.48
C GLU A 121 16.18 -20.44 -14.84
N ILE A 122 15.31 -20.24 -13.84
CA ILE A 122 15.21 -18.98 -13.10
C ILE A 122 16.52 -18.70 -12.32
N ARG A 123 17.13 -19.74 -11.74
CA ARG A 123 18.41 -19.61 -11.01
C ARG A 123 19.58 -19.27 -11.90
N LEU A 124 19.61 -19.79 -13.13
CA LEU A 124 20.69 -19.50 -14.07
C LEU A 124 20.63 -18.06 -14.62
N ALA A 125 19.43 -17.48 -14.71
CA ALA A 125 19.21 -16.16 -15.30
C ALA A 125 19.53 -14.98 -14.37
N ILE A 126 19.56 -15.17 -13.04
CA ILE A 126 19.73 -14.10 -12.03
C ILE A 126 21.21 -13.95 -11.61
N ARG A 127 22.15 -13.96 -12.54
CA ARG A 127 23.59 -13.82 -12.23
C ARG A 127 24.01 -12.39 -11.90
#